data_AF-C0FRM4-F1
#
_entry.id   AF-C0FRM4-F1
#
_cell.length_a   1.000
_cell.length_b   1.000
_cell.length_c   1.000
_cell.angle_alpha   90.00
_cell.angle_beta   90.00
_cell.angle_gamma   90.00
#
_symmetry.space_group_name_H-M   'P 1'
#
loop_
_entity.id
_entity.type
_entity.pdbx_description
1 polymer ?
#
loop_
_entity_poly.entity_id
_entity_poly.type
_entity_poly.pdbx_seq_one_letter_code
_entity_poly.pdbx_strand_id
1 'polypeptide(L)'
;MRDKIKDIEYFNTFINEDLARVKKFSDKLENGEVKEDRILPVKSKVHDLKLGIMIAGYSKGDELTLLEEEYLDLLAEWEEVWEPEYYNKNLKMISLGILFQVDRAFVKKVKIC
;
A
#
# COMPACT_ATOMS: atom_id res chain seq x y z
N MET A 1 -2.21 -11.87 12.72
CA MET A 1 -2.31 -13.34 12.76
C MET A 1 -1.84 -13.84 11.41
N ARG A 2 -0.71 -14.57 11.35
CA ARG A 2 -0.19 -15.15 10.10
C ARG A 2 -1.15 -16.22 9.60
N ASP A 3 -1.30 -16.33 8.29
CA ASP A 3 -2.20 -17.31 7.68
C ASP A 3 -1.60 -18.71 7.84
N LYS A 4 -2.44 -19.69 8.17
CA LYS A 4 -2.08 -21.13 8.27
C LYS A 4 -2.97 -22.01 7.39
N ILE A 5 -3.86 -21.40 6.62
CA ILE A 5 -4.84 -22.03 5.73
C ILE A 5 -4.29 -22.05 4.31
N LYS A 6 -3.69 -20.94 3.86
CA LYS A 6 -3.06 -20.81 2.53
C LYS A 6 -1.58 -21.15 2.58
N ASP A 7 -1.07 -21.71 1.50
CA ASP A 7 0.34 -22.04 1.34
C ASP A 7 1.15 -20.86 0.77
N ILE A 8 2.46 -21.02 0.77
CA ILE A 8 3.40 -20.01 0.27
C ILE A 8 3.20 -19.77 -1.24
N GLU A 9 2.85 -20.81 -2.00
CA GLU A 9 2.64 -20.71 -3.46
C GLU A 9 1.43 -19.85 -3.81
N TYR A 10 0.33 -19.97 -3.06
CA TYR A 10 -0.82 -19.09 -3.17
C TYR A 10 -0.43 -17.63 -2.99
N PHE A 11 0.31 -17.32 -1.92
CA PHE A 11 0.73 -15.95 -1.64
C PHE A 11 1.70 -15.42 -2.70
N ASN A 12 2.65 -16.23 -3.15
CA ASN A 12 3.58 -15.85 -4.21
C ASN A 12 2.84 -15.55 -5.51
N THR A 13 1.86 -16.38 -5.90
CA THR A 13 1.02 -16.14 -7.08
C THR A 13 0.26 -14.82 -6.95
N PHE A 14 -0.44 -14.62 -5.83
CA PHE A 14 -1.19 -13.40 -5.55
C PHE A 14 -0.30 -12.14 -5.61
N ILE A 15 0.86 -12.17 -4.93
CA ILE A 15 1.79 -11.05 -4.89
C ILE A 15 2.34 -10.77 -6.29
N ASN A 16 2.74 -11.79 -7.05
CA ASN A 16 3.27 -11.60 -8.41
C ASN A 16 2.24 -11.01 -9.37
N GLU A 17 0.99 -11.44 -9.29
CA GLU A 17 -0.10 -10.88 -10.10
C GLU A 17 -0.35 -9.41 -9.77
N ASP A 18 -0.39 -9.05 -8.49
CA ASP A 18 -0.60 -7.66 -8.07
C ASP A 18 0.62 -6.78 -8.34
N LEU A 19 1.86 -7.29 -8.24
CA LEU A 19 3.08 -6.60 -8.67
C LEU A 19 3.05 -6.29 -10.17
N ALA A 20 2.62 -7.24 -11.00
CA ALA A 20 2.47 -7.01 -12.44
C ALA A 20 1.42 -5.92 -12.74
N ARG A 21 0.34 -5.85 -11.94
CA ARG A 21 -0.68 -4.80 -12.06
C ARG A 21 -0.16 -3.44 -11.61
N VAL A 22 0.57 -3.38 -10.49
CA VAL A 22 1.25 -2.16 -10.02
C VAL A 22 2.14 -1.62 -11.14
N LYS A 23 3.04 -2.46 -11.67
CA LYS A 23 3.93 -2.08 -12.78
C LYS A 23 3.14 -1.54 -13.97
N LYS A 24 2.12 -2.25 -14.42
CA LYS A 24 1.29 -1.83 -15.56
C LYS A 24 0.63 -0.46 -15.35
N PHE A 25 0.16 -0.15 -14.15
CA PHE A 25 -0.49 1.13 -13.87
C PHE A 25 0.53 2.26 -13.66
N SER A 26 1.66 1.99 -13.02
CA SER A 26 2.77 2.95 -12.89
C SER A 26 3.34 3.33 -14.25
N ASP A 27 3.64 2.35 -15.11
CA ASP A 27 4.15 2.58 -16.48
C ASP A 27 3.20 3.50 -17.27
N LYS A 28 1.87 3.30 -17.12
CA LYS A 28 0.86 4.16 -17.77
C LYS A 28 0.83 5.59 -17.24
N LEU A 29 1.03 5.77 -15.94
CA LEU A 29 1.10 7.09 -15.32
C LEU A 29 2.34 7.83 -15.80
N GLU A 30 3.50 7.16 -15.81
CA GLU A 30 4.78 7.71 -16.26
C GLU A 30 4.78 8.07 -17.74
N ASN A 31 4.16 7.25 -18.59
CA ASN A 31 4.02 7.50 -20.03
C ASN A 31 2.95 8.56 -20.37
N GLY A 32 2.20 9.08 -19.40
CA GLY A 32 1.10 10.01 -19.64
C GLY A 32 -0.09 9.38 -20.39
N GLU A 33 -0.24 8.06 -20.34
CA GLU A 33 -1.33 7.31 -20.98
C GLU A 33 -2.64 7.34 -20.18
N VAL A 34 -2.61 7.90 -18.97
CA VAL A 34 -3.77 8.07 -18.09
C VAL A 34 -4.36 9.44 -18.30
N LYS A 35 -5.67 9.50 -18.58
CA LYS A 35 -6.41 10.76 -18.67
C LYS A 35 -6.33 11.53 -17.35
N GLU A 36 -6.26 12.85 -17.43
CA GLU A 36 -6.08 13.73 -16.27
C GLU A 36 -7.10 13.49 -15.14
N ASP A 37 -8.38 13.33 -15.50
CA ASP A 37 -9.49 13.01 -14.58
C ASP A 37 -9.35 11.65 -13.87
N ARG A 38 -8.47 10.78 -14.37
CA ARG A 38 -8.24 9.42 -13.86
C ARG A 38 -6.89 9.26 -13.18
N ILE A 39 -6.03 10.27 -13.17
CA ILE A 39 -4.70 10.17 -12.55
C ILE A 39 -4.82 9.79 -11.07
N LEU A 40 -5.61 10.53 -10.31
CA LEU A 40 -5.82 10.26 -8.89
C LEU A 40 -6.45 8.87 -8.63
N PRO A 41 -7.55 8.46 -9.32
CA PRO A 41 -8.06 7.10 -9.22
C PRO A 41 -7.03 6.00 -9.51
N VAL A 42 -6.17 6.19 -10.51
CA VAL A 42 -5.14 5.22 -10.87
C VAL A 42 -4.02 5.19 -9.82
N LYS A 43 -3.55 6.34 -9.33
CA LYS A 43 -2.59 6.42 -8.22
C LYS A 43 -3.14 5.74 -6.96
N SER A 44 -4.38 6.04 -6.59
CA SER A 44 -5.03 5.41 -5.43
C SER A 44 -5.14 3.89 -5.61
N LYS A 45 -5.45 3.42 -6.83
CA LYS A 45 -5.48 2.00 -7.14
C LYS A 45 -4.11 1.32 -7.02
N VAL A 46 -3.04 1.98 -7.47
CA VAL A 46 -1.67 1.49 -7.31
C VAL A 46 -1.33 1.36 -5.83
N HIS A 47 -1.63 2.39 -5.04
CA HIS A 47 -1.41 2.40 -3.60
C HIS A 47 -2.19 1.28 -2.89
N ASP A 48 -3.44 1.03 -3.27
CA ASP A 48 -4.24 -0.08 -2.74
C ASP A 48 -3.64 -1.46 -3.04
N LEU A 49 -3.10 -1.64 -4.26
CA LEU A 49 -2.45 -2.90 -4.65
C LEU A 49 -1.17 -3.11 -3.83
N LYS A 50 -0.33 -2.09 -3.68
CA LYS A 50 0.88 -2.14 -2.84
C LYS A 50 0.54 -2.46 -1.38
N LEU A 51 -0.49 -1.82 -0.82
CA LEU A 51 -0.96 -2.14 0.54
C LEU A 51 -1.46 -3.59 0.65
N GLY A 52 -2.16 -4.09 -0.38
CA GLY A 52 -2.59 -5.49 -0.46
C GLY A 52 -1.42 -6.47 -0.49
N ILE A 53 -0.38 -6.18 -1.28
CA ILE A 53 0.86 -6.97 -1.37
C ILE A 53 1.54 -7.05 0.00
N MET A 54 1.72 -5.93 0.69
CA MET A 54 2.35 -5.90 2.02
C MET A 54 1.55 -6.73 3.05
N ILE A 55 0.21 -6.62 3.05
CA ILE A 55 -0.65 -7.44 3.92
C ILE A 55 -0.53 -8.94 3.58
N ALA A 56 -0.42 -9.27 2.29
CA ALA A 56 -0.19 -10.64 1.84
C ALA A 56 1.20 -11.14 2.27
N GLY A 57 2.24 -10.31 2.21
CA GLY A 57 3.59 -10.61 2.72
C GLY A 57 3.58 -10.94 4.22
N TYR A 58 2.91 -10.11 5.02
CA TYR A 58 2.68 -10.42 6.44
C TYR A 58 1.99 -11.77 6.65
N SER A 59 0.96 -12.05 5.84
CA SER A 59 0.19 -13.29 5.93
C SER A 59 1.00 -14.54 5.53
N LYS A 60 1.83 -14.40 4.48
CA LYS A 60 2.82 -15.39 4.01
C LYS A 60 3.89 -15.69 5.07
N GLY A 61 4.21 -14.69 5.89
CA GLY A 61 5.14 -14.82 7.00
C GLY A 61 6.45 -14.06 6.83
N ASP A 62 6.46 -13.01 5.99
CA ASP A 62 7.62 -12.16 5.78
C ASP A 62 8.05 -11.44 7.06
N GLU A 63 9.33 -11.05 7.08
CA GLU A 63 9.96 -10.39 8.22
C GLU A 63 9.38 -8.98 8.43
N LEU A 64 9.18 -8.60 9.70
CA LEU A 64 8.57 -7.32 10.03
C LEU A 64 9.41 -6.12 9.56
N THR A 65 10.74 -6.24 9.53
CA THR A 65 11.63 -5.18 9.06
C THR A 65 11.43 -4.88 7.57
N LEU A 66 11.19 -5.91 6.75
CA LEU A 66 10.88 -5.74 5.33
C LEU A 66 9.53 -5.03 5.15
N LEU A 67 8.53 -5.44 5.93
CA LEU A 67 7.19 -4.85 5.88
C LEU A 67 7.17 -3.40 6.38
N GLU A 68 8.07 -3.04 7.30
CA GLU A 68 8.27 -1.67 7.75
C GLU A 68 8.81 -0.79 6.61
N GLU A 69 9.81 -1.26 5.87
CA GLU A 69 10.35 -0.56 4.70
C GLU A 69 9.26 -0.34 3.63
N GLU A 70 8.51 -1.40 3.29
CA GLU A 70 7.37 -1.31 2.36
C GLU A 70 6.29 -0.32 2.84
N TYR A 71 6.04 -0.28 4.15
CA TYR A 71 5.10 0.67 4.74
C TYR A 71 5.58 2.11 4.63
N LEU A 72 6.89 2.37 4.81
CA LEU A 72 7.44 3.73 4.69
C LEU A 72 7.30 4.27 3.27
N ASP A 73 7.48 3.42 2.25
CA ASP A 73 7.23 3.78 0.85
C ASP A 73 5.74 4.10 0.61
N LEU A 74 4.84 3.25 1.10
CA LEU A 74 3.40 3.50 1.06
C LEU A 74 3.00 4.79 1.78
N LEU A 75 3.67 5.13 2.89
CA LEU A 75 3.43 6.33 3.66
C LEU A 75 3.90 7.59 2.94
N ALA A 76 4.99 7.52 2.19
CA ALA A 76 5.48 8.62 1.36
C ALA A 76 4.47 8.97 0.25
N GLU A 77 3.86 7.96 -0.36
CA GLU A 77 2.86 8.11 -1.43
C GLU A 77 1.46 8.48 -0.93
N TRP A 78 1.18 8.29 0.37
CA TRP A 78 -0.18 8.37 0.90
C TRP A 78 -0.82 9.76 0.75
N GLU A 79 -0.04 10.83 0.87
CA GLU A 79 -0.51 12.22 0.73
C GLU A 79 -1.08 12.50 -0.67
N GLU A 80 -0.53 11.84 -1.71
CA GLU A 80 -0.98 12.03 -3.09
C GLU A 80 -2.32 11.33 -3.41
N VAL A 81 -2.75 10.44 -2.54
CA VAL A 81 -3.93 9.57 -2.75
C VAL A 81 -4.91 9.62 -1.60
N TRP A 82 -4.72 10.55 -0.66
CA TRP A 82 -5.58 10.71 0.49
C TRP A 82 -6.90 11.35 0.07
N GLU A 83 -8.01 10.71 0.45
CA GLU A 83 -9.35 11.28 0.35
C GLU A 83 -10.13 10.92 1.63
N PRO A 84 -10.99 11.81 2.16
CA PRO A 84 -11.80 11.55 3.35
C PRO A 84 -12.68 10.30 3.21
N GLU A 85 -13.18 10.04 2.00
CA GLU A 85 -14.06 8.91 1.67
C GLU A 85 -13.35 7.55 1.81
N TYR A 86 -12.01 7.53 1.79
CA TYR A 86 -11.20 6.32 1.93
C TYR A 86 -10.97 5.92 3.39
N TYR A 87 -12.00 6.07 4.25
CA TYR A 87 -11.93 5.85 5.69
C TYR A 87 -11.22 4.55 6.09
N ASN A 88 -11.63 3.41 5.53
CA ASN A 88 -11.04 2.11 5.88
C ASN A 88 -9.57 2.00 5.51
N LYS A 89 -9.17 2.57 4.37
CA LYS A 89 -7.78 2.62 3.93
C LYS A 89 -6.96 3.53 4.85
N ASN A 90 -7.48 4.72 5.13
CA ASN A 90 -6.82 5.70 6.01
C ASN A 90 -6.64 5.15 7.43
N LEU A 91 -7.67 4.48 7.97
CA LEU A 91 -7.59 3.82 9.27
C LEU A 91 -6.53 2.72 9.30
N LYS A 92 -6.41 1.92 8.22
CA LYS A 92 -5.35 0.90 8.10
C LYS A 92 -3.96 1.55 8.06
N MET A 93 -3.77 2.58 7.24
CA MET A 93 -2.50 3.31 7.16
C MET A 93 -2.09 3.86 8.52
N ILE A 94 -3.03 4.43 9.27
CA ILE A 94 -2.75 4.96 10.61
C ILE A 94 -2.39 3.83 11.59
N SER A 95 -3.17 2.74 11.57
CA SER A 95 -2.96 1.59 12.46
C SER A 95 -1.59 0.94 12.23
N LEU A 96 -1.15 0.84 10.98
CA LEU A 96 0.17 0.34 10.61
C LEU A 96 1.29 1.28 11.07
N GLY A 97 1.10 2.60 10.99
CA GLY A 97 2.08 3.56 11.50
C GLY A 97 2.30 3.45 13.00
N ILE A 98 1.23 3.17 13.76
CA ILE A 98 1.33 2.86 15.20
C ILE A 98 2.07 1.53 15.41
N LEU A 99 1.75 0.49 14.63
CA LEU A 99 2.38 -0.82 14.73
C LEU A 99 3.90 -0.75 14.52
N PHE A 100 4.36 -0.03 13.49
CA PHE A 100 5.77 0.14 13.16
C PHE A 100 6.45 1.27 13.93
N GLN A 101 5.76 1.91 14.88
CA GLN A 101 6.31 2.99 15.72
C GLN A 101 6.93 4.15 14.92
N VAL A 102 6.37 4.46 13.75
CA VAL A 102 6.85 5.57 12.91
C VAL A 102 6.65 6.90 13.68
N ASP A 103 7.72 7.69 13.77
CA ASP A 103 7.90 8.76 14.76
C ASP A 103 6.92 9.96 14.65
N ARG A 104 7.12 11.02 15.45
CA ARG A 104 6.24 12.22 15.47
C ARG A 104 6.06 12.93 14.11
N ALA A 105 6.91 12.70 13.10
CA ALA A 105 6.70 13.21 11.74
C ALA A 105 5.44 12.60 11.09
N PHE A 106 5.12 11.33 11.39
CA PHE A 106 3.88 10.67 11.01
C PHE A 106 2.65 11.36 11.62
N VAL A 107 2.72 11.77 12.90
CA VAL A 107 1.63 12.49 13.57
C VAL A 107 1.36 13.86 12.93
N LYS A 108 2.37 14.52 12.35
CA LYS A 108 2.16 15.78 11.63
C LYS A 108 1.41 15.57 10.32
N LYS A 109 1.70 14.50 9.56
CA LYS A 109 0.99 14.17 8.32
C LYS A 109 -0.47 13.76 8.59
N VAL A 110 -0.73 13.02 9.66
CA VAL A 110 -2.09 12.61 10.06
C VAL A 110 -2.95 13.80 10.56
N LYS A 111 -2.32 14.86 11.10
CA LYS A 111 -3.02 16.06 11.60
C LYS A 111 -3.56 17.01 10.53
N ILE A 112 -3.30 16.74 9.25
CA ILE A 112 -3.83 17.54 8.13
C ILE A 112 -5.22 17.00 7.68
N CYS A 113 -5.70 15.89 8.27
CA CYS A 113 -7.09 15.44 8.14
C CYS A 113 -8.08 16.37 8.86
#